data_AF-A0A3N5RCT7-F1
#
_entry.id   AF-A0A3N5RCT7-F1
#
_cell.length_a   1.000
_cell.length_b   1.000
_cell.length_c   1.000
_cell.angle_alpha   90.00
_cell.angle_beta   90.00
_cell.angle_gamma   90.00
#
_symmetry.space_group_name_H-M   'P 1'
#
loop_
_entity.id
_entity.type
_entity.pdbx_description
1 polymer ?
#
loop_
_entity_poly.entity_id
_entity_poly.type
_entity_poly.pdbx_seq_one_letter_code
_entity_poly.pdbx_strand_id
1 'polypeptide(L)'
;SLNVTNNIELTELNCGSNKLSALSIASNTKLNKLHCFTNLITELDISFNTQLLWLDCQGNKLSNLDVTRNTALQHLVCYRNQLSLLNISNNTQLELVGCSENVITLLDVTKNIKLERLLCELNKLSNLDLSKNVDLDYIACGYNQLMILDLSNNLKLRRLECQYNQIGSLNISLNKDLEYINCSNNRLQGEMDVSDCLKLEALWCDDNNLTDLHAIDRPLLMFFGCSGNRLTFSTIPVITSKSSYDFIGYSPQQKMPIVRSVNLGVPIDLNSQYSVNSKITVYKWKTKGGSLLVKDVDYTLNSGRTIFLKPQTDSVYCEMTNATFPEFSGSTALKTTCIKVYFQPFLNVPVDTLLSTYLPSIAFFNISSNTSWNITSDKSWLITNISSGMNNALVTLTVLENTEIKNRTVIITISGVGIEPKRITLIQEGIPFDPQLSVSADTIAIEATVTTTYFEVLSNLDWQISSDQDWLQSTVTEGSDSAIINLIATKNTGIYTRTANITITAEEAGTLEILVIQQGIPFSPQLSVSVDTIRMDASDTTS
;
A
#
# COMPACT_ATOMS: atom_id res chain seq x y z
N SER A 1 -24.72 -67.99 5.68
CA SER A 1 -25.09 -67.55 7.04
C SER A 1 -24.20 -68.29 8.04
N LEU A 2 -23.95 -67.70 9.21
CA LEU A 2 -23.22 -68.31 10.32
C LEU A 2 -24.15 -68.32 11.54
N ASN A 3 -24.20 -69.44 12.27
CA ASN A 3 -24.98 -69.54 13.49
C ASN A 3 -24.09 -70.03 14.63
N VAL A 4 -23.91 -69.17 15.65
CA VAL A 4 -23.09 -69.43 16.85
C VAL A 4 -23.91 -69.28 18.14
N THR A 5 -25.24 -69.23 18.05
CA THR A 5 -26.11 -68.91 19.20
C THR A 5 -26.03 -69.92 20.34
N ASN A 6 -25.67 -71.17 20.05
CA ASN A 6 -25.50 -72.24 21.03
C ASN A 6 -24.07 -72.33 21.59
N ASN A 7 -23.12 -71.56 21.05
CA ASN A 7 -21.73 -71.54 21.50
C ASN A 7 -21.53 -70.52 22.63
N ILE A 8 -22.26 -70.66 23.73
CA ILE A 8 -22.33 -69.66 24.82
C ILE A 8 -20.98 -69.43 25.54
N GLU A 9 -20.06 -70.40 25.43
CA GLU A 9 -18.71 -70.33 26.01
C GLU A 9 -17.67 -69.70 25.06
N LEU A 10 -18.09 -69.22 23.89
CA LEU A 10 -17.19 -68.67 22.89
C LEU A 10 -16.51 -67.39 23.39
N THR A 11 -15.18 -67.39 23.43
CA THR A 11 -14.35 -66.24 23.82
C THR A 11 -13.75 -65.49 22.64
N GLU A 12 -13.53 -66.18 21.52
CA GLU A 12 -13.03 -65.60 20.29
C GLU A 12 -13.83 -66.10 19.09
N LEU A 13 -14.23 -65.18 18.21
CA LEU A 13 -14.88 -65.50 16.95
C LEU A 13 -14.15 -64.84 15.79
N ASN A 14 -13.65 -65.65 14.85
CA ASN A 14 -13.18 -65.17 13.56
C ASN A 14 -14.08 -65.69 12.43
N CYS A 15 -14.81 -64.78 11.81
CA CYS A 15 -15.63 -65.01 10.64
C CYS A 15 -15.34 -63.97 9.53
N GLY A 16 -14.12 -63.43 9.51
CA GLY A 16 -13.69 -62.44 8.51
C GLY A 16 -13.58 -63.03 7.10
N SER A 17 -13.49 -62.17 6.08
CA SER A 17 -13.35 -62.55 4.66
C SER A 17 -14.41 -63.53 4.16
N ASN A 18 -15.66 -63.27 4.52
CA ASN A 18 -16.82 -64.06 4.11
C ASN A 18 -17.80 -63.17 3.31
N LYS A 19 -19.03 -63.65 3.14
CA LYS A 19 -20.13 -62.89 2.50
C LYS A 19 -21.31 -62.72 3.45
N LEU A 20 -21.03 -62.57 4.75
CA LEU A 20 -22.07 -62.41 5.77
C LEU A 20 -22.74 -61.05 5.61
N SER A 21 -24.06 -61.04 5.44
CA SER A 21 -24.87 -59.81 5.49
C SER A 21 -25.36 -59.47 6.89
N ALA A 22 -25.32 -60.44 7.81
CA ALA A 22 -25.71 -60.28 9.20
C ALA A 22 -24.89 -61.24 10.08
N LEU A 23 -24.68 -60.85 11.32
CA LEU A 23 -24.01 -61.63 12.35
C LEU A 23 -24.77 -61.47 13.67
N SER A 24 -25.20 -62.59 14.26
CA SER A 24 -25.89 -62.61 15.55
C SER A 24 -25.01 -63.28 16.60
N ILE A 25 -24.66 -62.51 17.62
CA ILE A 25 -23.71 -62.90 18.69
C ILE A 25 -24.18 -62.50 20.10
N ALA A 26 -25.46 -62.16 20.26
CA ALA A 26 -26.01 -61.70 21.54
C ALA A 26 -25.87 -62.75 22.66
N SER A 27 -25.93 -64.05 22.34
CA SER A 27 -25.75 -65.15 23.30
C SER A 27 -24.28 -65.37 23.71
N ASN A 28 -23.32 -64.86 22.95
CA ASN A 28 -21.89 -65.12 23.15
C ASN A 28 -21.27 -64.06 24.08
N THR A 29 -21.84 -63.91 25.28
CA THR A 29 -21.49 -62.84 26.26
C THR A 29 -20.06 -62.92 26.78
N LYS A 30 -19.37 -64.05 26.61
CA LYS A 30 -17.97 -64.29 26.95
C LYS A 30 -16.98 -63.88 25.86
N LEU A 31 -17.45 -63.39 24.71
CA LEU A 31 -16.57 -62.92 23.63
C LEU A 31 -15.68 -61.77 24.12
N ASN A 32 -14.38 -61.97 24.01
CA ASN A 32 -13.34 -60.97 24.24
C ASN A 32 -12.66 -60.52 22.94
N LYS A 33 -12.76 -61.30 21.85
CA LYS A 33 -12.25 -60.94 20.53
C LYS A 33 -13.26 -61.28 19.44
N LEU A 34 -13.53 -60.30 18.58
CA LEU A 34 -14.39 -60.48 17.41
C LEU A 34 -13.68 -59.98 16.16
N HIS A 35 -13.51 -60.89 15.20
CA HIS A 35 -13.01 -60.59 13.86
C HIS A 35 -14.11 -60.92 12.84
N CYS A 36 -14.81 -59.90 12.36
CA CYS A 36 -15.84 -60.00 11.33
C CYS A 36 -15.54 -59.14 10.09
N PHE A 37 -14.25 -58.83 9.86
CA PHE A 37 -13.76 -58.00 8.77
C PHE A 37 -14.11 -58.53 7.37
N THR A 38 -14.12 -57.67 6.35
CA THR A 38 -14.34 -58.02 4.94
C THR A 38 -15.57 -58.90 4.75
N ASN A 39 -16.74 -58.34 5.04
CA ASN A 39 -18.04 -58.98 4.88
C ASN A 39 -19.03 -57.96 4.26
N LEU A 40 -20.33 -58.22 4.35
CA LEU A 40 -21.40 -57.35 3.84
C LEU A 40 -22.34 -56.91 4.98
N ILE A 41 -21.85 -56.88 6.22
CA ILE A 41 -22.67 -56.60 7.41
C ILE A 41 -23.08 -55.13 7.38
N THR A 42 -24.39 -54.88 7.52
CA THR A 42 -24.97 -53.53 7.58
C THR A 42 -25.24 -53.07 9.01
N GLU A 43 -25.47 -54.02 9.92
CA GLU A 43 -25.75 -53.78 11.33
C GLU A 43 -25.01 -54.81 12.18
N LEU A 44 -24.37 -54.35 13.26
CA LEU A 44 -23.64 -55.18 14.19
C LEU A 44 -24.01 -54.78 15.62
N ASP A 45 -24.82 -55.61 16.28
CA ASP A 45 -25.15 -55.45 17.69
C ASP A 45 -24.16 -56.24 18.56
N ILE A 46 -23.37 -55.50 19.33
CA ILE A 46 -22.36 -55.99 20.28
C ILE A 46 -22.69 -55.58 21.73
N SER A 47 -23.90 -55.10 21.99
CA SER A 47 -24.29 -54.53 23.29
C SER A 47 -24.22 -55.53 24.45
N PHE A 48 -24.35 -56.83 24.16
CA PHE A 48 -24.23 -57.93 25.13
C PHE A 48 -22.80 -58.45 25.31
N ASN A 49 -21.88 -58.13 24.38
CA ASN A 49 -20.50 -58.60 24.38
C ASN A 49 -19.60 -57.61 25.17
N THR A 50 -19.99 -57.31 26.41
CA THR A 50 -19.36 -56.28 27.26
C THR A 50 -17.90 -56.57 27.64
N GLN A 51 -17.45 -57.81 27.45
CA GLN A 51 -16.08 -58.26 27.70
C GLN A 51 -15.15 -58.12 26.48
N LEU A 52 -15.62 -57.56 25.36
CA LEU A 52 -14.79 -57.34 24.17
C LEU A 52 -13.59 -56.45 24.50
N LEU A 53 -12.40 -56.99 24.23
CA LEU A 53 -11.11 -56.30 24.26
C LEU A 53 -10.68 -55.91 22.84
N TRP A 54 -11.03 -56.73 21.85
CA TRP A 54 -10.69 -56.53 20.44
C TRP A 54 -11.93 -56.62 19.56
N LEU A 55 -12.15 -55.58 18.76
CA LEU A 55 -13.15 -55.58 17.70
C LEU A 55 -12.50 -55.21 16.37
N ASP A 56 -12.57 -56.13 15.42
CA ASP A 56 -12.24 -55.88 14.01
C ASP A 56 -13.46 -56.15 13.12
N CYS A 57 -14.10 -55.07 12.70
CA CYS A 57 -15.27 -55.06 11.81
C CYS A 57 -15.00 -54.27 10.52
N GLN A 58 -13.73 -54.11 10.13
CA GLN A 58 -13.34 -53.33 8.96
C GLN A 58 -13.93 -53.90 7.66
N GLY A 59 -14.07 -53.08 6.60
CA GLY A 59 -14.47 -53.57 5.28
C GLY A 59 -15.88 -54.18 5.27
N ASN A 60 -16.82 -53.54 5.95
CA ASN A 60 -18.24 -53.89 5.98
C ASN A 60 -19.06 -52.72 5.41
N LYS A 61 -20.37 -52.70 5.67
CA LYS A 61 -21.30 -51.65 5.23
C LYS A 61 -21.99 -50.99 6.43
N LEU A 62 -21.30 -50.92 7.57
CA LEU A 62 -21.86 -50.35 8.79
C LEU A 62 -22.06 -48.84 8.62
N SER A 63 -23.29 -48.37 8.80
CA SER A 63 -23.62 -46.93 8.88
C SER A 63 -23.60 -46.40 10.31
N ASN A 64 -23.72 -47.31 11.30
CA ASN A 64 -23.61 -47.03 12.72
C ASN A 64 -22.85 -48.16 13.43
N LEU A 65 -22.16 -47.81 14.51
CA LEU A 65 -21.47 -48.76 15.38
C LEU A 65 -21.54 -48.23 16.82
N ASP A 66 -22.35 -48.89 17.65
CA ASP A 66 -22.44 -48.56 19.09
C ASP A 66 -21.48 -49.43 19.90
N VAL A 67 -20.43 -48.80 20.43
CA VAL A 67 -19.43 -49.42 21.32
C VAL A 67 -19.57 -48.96 22.78
N THR A 68 -20.62 -48.22 23.13
CA THR A 68 -20.74 -47.53 24.42
C THR A 68 -20.84 -48.48 25.62
N ARG A 69 -21.23 -49.74 25.39
CA ARG A 69 -21.29 -50.82 26.40
C ARG A 69 -20.01 -51.63 26.48
N ASN A 70 -19.15 -51.58 25.47
CA ASN A 70 -17.91 -52.36 25.37
C ASN A 70 -16.74 -51.61 26.03
N THR A 71 -16.92 -51.21 27.29
CA THR A 71 -15.99 -50.34 28.03
C THR A 71 -14.60 -50.95 28.24
N ALA A 72 -14.46 -52.26 28.07
CA ALA A 72 -13.20 -52.99 28.15
C ALA A 72 -12.36 -52.94 26.86
N LEU A 73 -12.89 -52.38 25.75
CA LEU A 73 -12.20 -52.34 24.46
C LEU A 73 -10.83 -51.66 24.56
N GLN A 74 -9.81 -52.34 24.03
CA GLN A 74 -8.43 -51.88 23.88
C GLN A 74 -8.10 -51.61 22.41
N HIS A 75 -8.64 -52.42 21.50
CA HIS A 75 -8.44 -52.29 20.06
C HIS A 75 -9.77 -52.23 19.32
N LEU A 76 -9.97 -51.15 18.58
CA LEU A 76 -11.13 -50.94 17.72
C LEU A 76 -10.68 -50.68 16.29
N VAL A 77 -11.00 -51.60 15.39
CA VAL A 77 -10.72 -51.50 13.95
C VAL A 77 -12.04 -51.56 13.19
N CYS A 78 -12.46 -50.42 12.64
CA CYS A 78 -13.72 -50.24 11.93
C CYS A 78 -13.55 -49.45 10.62
N TYR A 79 -12.33 -49.39 10.07
CA TYR A 79 -12.08 -48.70 8.80
C TYR A 79 -12.79 -49.34 7.61
N ARG A 80 -12.97 -48.59 6.50
CA ARG A 80 -13.75 -49.03 5.32
C ARG A 80 -15.19 -49.42 5.68
N ASN A 81 -15.91 -48.49 6.29
CA ASN A 81 -17.34 -48.58 6.55
C ASN A 81 -18.01 -47.28 6.08
N GLN A 82 -19.22 -46.98 6.56
CA GLN A 82 -19.99 -45.79 6.19
C GLN A 82 -20.38 -44.97 7.43
N LEU A 83 -19.53 -45.02 8.48
CA LEU A 83 -19.79 -44.36 9.75
C LEU A 83 -19.72 -42.83 9.58
N SER A 84 -20.77 -42.14 9.99
CA SER A 84 -20.81 -40.67 10.06
C SER A 84 -20.44 -40.13 11.45
N LEU A 85 -20.58 -40.97 12.47
CA LEU A 85 -20.22 -40.70 13.86
C LEU A 85 -19.58 -41.95 14.45
N LEU A 86 -18.61 -41.75 15.33
CA LEU A 86 -18.05 -42.81 16.16
C LEU A 86 -17.88 -42.28 17.59
N ASN A 87 -18.74 -42.74 18.50
CA ASN A 87 -18.66 -42.37 19.91
C ASN A 87 -17.84 -43.39 20.70
N ILE A 88 -16.63 -43.01 21.09
CA ILE A 88 -15.69 -43.82 21.89
C ILE A 88 -15.45 -43.27 23.30
N SER A 89 -16.29 -42.34 23.77
CA SER A 89 -16.08 -41.63 25.05
C SER A 89 -16.10 -42.54 26.28
N ASN A 90 -16.80 -43.68 26.22
CA ASN A 90 -16.86 -44.68 27.30
C ASN A 90 -15.74 -45.73 27.24
N ASN A 91 -14.98 -45.78 26.14
CA ASN A 91 -13.96 -46.80 25.88
C ASN A 91 -12.59 -46.28 26.33
N THR A 92 -12.46 -45.92 27.61
CA THR A 92 -11.27 -45.25 28.17
C THR A 92 -10.01 -46.12 28.20
N GLN A 93 -10.14 -47.41 27.86
CA GLN A 93 -9.07 -48.39 27.78
C GLN A 93 -8.49 -48.55 26.36
N LEU A 94 -9.00 -47.80 25.37
CA LEU A 94 -8.52 -47.87 24.00
C LEU A 94 -7.05 -47.45 23.89
N GLU A 95 -6.27 -48.34 23.30
CA GLU A 95 -4.85 -48.18 22.94
C GLU A 95 -4.70 -47.98 21.42
N LEU A 96 -5.60 -48.58 20.63
CA LEU A 96 -5.64 -48.43 19.18
C LEU A 96 -7.06 -48.16 18.67
N VAL A 97 -7.19 -47.12 17.86
CA VAL A 97 -8.41 -46.83 17.08
C VAL A 97 -8.06 -46.72 15.61
N GLY A 98 -8.64 -47.59 14.79
CA GLY A 98 -8.57 -47.55 13.33
C GLY A 98 -9.95 -47.35 12.71
N CYS A 99 -10.27 -46.11 12.35
CA CYS A 99 -11.54 -45.71 11.76
C CYS A 99 -11.39 -45.01 10.40
N SER A 100 -10.27 -45.22 9.71
CA SER A 100 -10.01 -44.66 8.38
C SER A 100 -11.08 -45.04 7.33
N GLU A 101 -11.15 -44.34 6.21
CA GLU A 101 -12.08 -44.65 5.10
C GLU A 101 -13.54 -44.77 5.57
N ASN A 102 -14.03 -43.72 6.22
CA ASN A 102 -15.42 -43.55 6.65
C ASN A 102 -15.91 -42.15 6.23
N VAL A 103 -17.02 -41.67 6.80
CA VAL A 103 -17.54 -40.31 6.56
C VAL A 103 -17.68 -39.52 7.86
N ILE A 104 -16.79 -39.78 8.83
CA ILE A 104 -16.82 -39.18 10.17
C ILE A 104 -16.49 -37.69 10.07
N THR A 105 -17.33 -36.86 10.67
CA THR A 105 -17.15 -35.39 10.71
C THR A 105 -16.60 -34.89 12.04
N LEU A 106 -16.85 -35.64 13.13
CA LEU A 106 -16.38 -35.34 14.47
C LEU A 106 -15.89 -36.61 15.15
N LEU A 107 -14.66 -36.57 15.67
CA LEU A 107 -14.07 -37.63 16.44
C LEU A 107 -13.47 -37.03 17.72
N ASP A 108 -14.05 -37.36 18.87
CA ASP A 108 -13.54 -36.97 20.19
C ASP A 108 -12.75 -38.13 20.80
N VAL A 109 -11.44 -37.94 20.93
CA VAL A 109 -10.49 -38.90 21.53
C VAL A 109 -10.02 -38.47 22.93
N THR A 110 -10.58 -37.40 23.49
CA THR A 110 -10.06 -36.77 24.72
C THR A 110 -10.24 -37.62 25.98
N LYS A 111 -11.12 -38.63 25.93
CA LYS A 111 -11.32 -39.62 27.01
C LYS A 111 -10.44 -40.86 26.87
N ASN A 112 -9.83 -41.07 25.72
CA ASN A 112 -9.01 -42.24 25.40
C ASN A 112 -7.54 -41.94 25.74
N ILE A 113 -7.26 -41.69 27.02
CA ILE A 113 -5.95 -41.20 27.49
C ILE A 113 -4.80 -42.20 27.28
N LYS A 114 -5.13 -43.49 27.07
CA LYS A 114 -4.18 -44.58 26.78
C LYS A 114 -3.92 -44.78 25.29
N LEU A 115 -4.47 -43.94 24.43
CA LEU A 115 -4.38 -44.11 22.99
C LEU A 115 -2.94 -43.94 22.53
N GLU A 116 -2.37 -45.02 21.98
CA GLU A 116 -1.03 -45.07 21.39
C GLU A 116 -1.11 -44.88 19.88
N ARG A 117 -2.16 -45.40 19.24
CA ARG A 117 -2.33 -45.38 17.78
C ARG A 117 -3.69 -44.90 17.34
N LEU A 118 -3.69 -43.88 16.48
CA LEU A 118 -4.90 -43.34 15.87
C LEU A 118 -4.78 -43.32 14.35
N LEU A 119 -5.60 -44.11 13.68
CA LEU A 119 -5.74 -44.15 12.22
C LEU A 119 -7.14 -43.65 11.86
N CYS A 120 -7.25 -42.40 11.44
CA CYS A 120 -8.51 -41.73 11.09
C CYS A 120 -8.45 -41.05 9.71
N GLU A 121 -7.59 -41.53 8.82
CA GLU A 121 -7.44 -41.02 7.46
C GLU A 121 -8.70 -41.17 6.61
N LEU A 122 -8.82 -40.40 5.53
CA LEU A 122 -9.93 -40.54 4.57
C LEU A 122 -11.29 -40.42 5.27
N ASN A 123 -11.46 -39.34 6.03
CA ASN A 123 -12.70 -38.95 6.70
C ASN A 123 -13.05 -37.49 6.32
N LYS A 124 -13.89 -36.82 7.12
CA LYS A 124 -14.30 -35.43 6.91
C LYS A 124 -14.02 -34.58 8.16
N LEU A 125 -12.97 -34.90 8.91
CA LEU A 125 -12.62 -34.20 10.14
C LEU A 125 -12.13 -32.79 9.83
N SER A 126 -12.74 -31.78 10.43
CA SER A 126 -12.28 -30.39 10.38
C SER A 126 -11.46 -29.97 11.59
N ASN A 127 -11.56 -30.74 12.69
CA ASN A 127 -10.81 -30.57 13.93
C ASN A 127 -10.48 -31.93 14.53
N LEU A 128 -9.37 -32.01 15.26
CA LEU A 128 -8.92 -33.18 16.01
C LEU A 128 -8.12 -32.71 17.23
N ASP A 129 -8.69 -32.85 18.43
CA ASP A 129 -8.01 -32.53 19.69
C ASP A 129 -7.25 -33.74 20.21
N LEU A 130 -5.92 -33.66 20.20
CA LEU A 130 -5.00 -34.70 20.65
C LEU A 130 -4.35 -34.39 22.01
N SER A 131 -4.80 -33.33 22.69
CA SER A 131 -4.15 -32.79 23.88
C SER A 131 -4.12 -33.75 25.09
N LYS A 132 -4.98 -34.79 25.08
CA LYS A 132 -5.05 -35.80 26.14
C LYS A 132 -4.38 -37.12 25.79
N ASN A 133 -4.01 -37.33 24.53
CA ASN A 133 -3.42 -38.57 24.03
C ASN A 133 -1.89 -38.50 24.13
N VAL A 134 -1.38 -38.33 25.35
CA VAL A 134 0.06 -38.10 25.61
C VAL A 134 0.94 -39.31 25.29
N ASP A 135 0.33 -40.49 25.18
CA ASP A 135 1.00 -41.75 24.87
C ASP A 135 1.03 -42.07 23.36
N LEU A 136 0.50 -41.18 22.51
CA LEU A 136 0.42 -41.39 21.07
C LEU A 136 1.82 -41.54 20.44
N ASP A 137 2.07 -42.70 19.81
CA ASP A 137 3.30 -43.02 19.07
C ASP A 137 3.12 -42.93 17.55
N TYR A 138 1.88 -43.10 17.07
CA TYR A 138 1.52 -43.08 15.67
C TYR A 138 0.15 -42.44 15.45
N ILE A 139 0.14 -41.39 14.62
CA ILE A 139 -1.07 -40.81 14.07
C ILE A 139 -1.08 -40.83 12.53
N ALA A 140 -2.19 -41.29 11.98
CA ALA A 140 -2.54 -41.11 10.58
C ALA A 140 -3.90 -40.40 10.49
N CYS A 141 -3.87 -39.12 10.13
CA CYS A 141 -5.03 -38.24 9.98
C CYS A 141 -5.08 -37.56 8.60
N GLY A 142 -4.34 -38.10 7.63
CA GLY A 142 -4.35 -37.63 6.25
C GLY A 142 -5.71 -37.72 5.55
N TYR A 143 -5.87 -37.01 4.44
CA TYR A 143 -7.12 -36.94 3.66
C TYR A 143 -8.33 -36.54 4.52
N ASN A 144 -8.18 -35.42 5.24
CA ASN A 144 -9.23 -34.79 6.05
C ASN A 144 -9.33 -33.29 5.67
N GLN A 145 -9.93 -32.48 6.53
CA GLN A 145 -10.13 -31.04 6.32
C GLN A 145 -9.50 -30.21 7.46
N LEU A 146 -8.47 -30.75 8.12
CA LEU A 146 -7.83 -30.11 9.27
C LEU A 146 -7.12 -28.83 8.83
N MET A 147 -7.38 -27.72 9.53
CA MET A 147 -6.67 -26.45 9.33
C MET A 147 -5.53 -26.24 10.33
N ILE A 148 -5.62 -26.91 11.49
CA ILE A 148 -4.67 -26.83 12.59
C ILE A 148 -4.45 -28.27 13.08
N LEU A 149 -3.20 -28.59 13.42
CA LEU A 149 -2.83 -29.82 14.09
C LEU A 149 -1.82 -29.47 15.19
N ASP A 150 -2.27 -29.50 16.45
CA ASP A 150 -1.42 -29.24 17.61
C ASP A 150 -0.89 -30.58 18.15
N LEU A 151 0.43 -30.73 18.12
CA LEU A 151 1.15 -31.93 18.56
C LEU A 151 1.99 -31.67 19.83
N SER A 152 1.80 -30.53 20.49
CA SER A 152 2.64 -30.08 21.61
C SER A 152 2.64 -31.02 22.82
N ASN A 153 1.58 -31.82 22.99
CA ASN A 153 1.46 -32.80 24.08
C ASN A 153 1.83 -34.23 23.67
N ASN A 154 2.05 -34.50 22.38
CA ASN A 154 2.28 -35.85 21.85
C ASN A 154 3.80 -36.12 21.74
N LEU A 155 4.49 -36.04 22.89
CA LEU A 155 5.96 -36.05 22.93
C LEU A 155 6.59 -37.40 22.54
N LYS A 156 5.82 -38.50 22.59
CA LYS A 156 6.25 -39.85 22.19
C LYS A 156 6.03 -40.15 20.70
N LEU A 157 5.56 -39.17 19.92
CA LEU A 157 5.19 -39.40 18.53
C LEU A 157 6.41 -39.77 17.69
N ARG A 158 6.32 -40.93 17.01
CA ARG A 158 7.36 -41.46 16.11
C ARG A 158 6.95 -41.38 14.65
N ARG A 159 5.66 -41.51 14.37
CA ARG A 159 5.11 -41.47 13.00
C ARG A 159 3.93 -40.51 12.89
N LEU A 160 4.06 -39.56 11.97
CA LEU A 160 3.05 -38.57 11.65
C LEU A 160 2.67 -38.65 10.17
N GLU A 161 1.41 -38.94 9.89
CA GLU A 161 0.81 -38.90 8.56
C GLU A 161 -0.39 -37.93 8.57
N CYS A 162 -0.20 -36.73 8.04
CA CYS A 162 -1.22 -35.67 7.99
C CYS A 162 -1.38 -35.06 6.58
N GLN A 163 -0.99 -35.79 5.54
CA GLN A 163 -1.08 -35.39 4.14
C GLN A 163 -2.51 -35.07 3.69
N TYR A 164 -2.69 -34.27 2.65
CA TYR A 164 -4.02 -33.93 2.11
C TYR A 164 -4.97 -33.35 3.17
N ASN A 165 -4.51 -32.29 3.84
CA ASN A 165 -5.30 -31.46 4.75
C ASN A 165 -5.20 -29.99 4.32
N GLN A 166 -5.59 -29.05 5.19
CA GLN A 166 -5.52 -27.61 4.95
C GLN A 166 -4.63 -26.90 6.00
N ILE A 167 -3.66 -27.63 6.57
CA ILE A 167 -2.82 -27.15 7.67
C ILE A 167 -1.93 -26.01 7.18
N GLY A 168 -2.01 -24.85 7.83
CA GLY A 168 -1.24 -23.65 7.46
C GLY A 168 0.15 -23.57 8.11
N SER A 169 0.32 -24.20 9.26
CA SER A 169 1.57 -24.25 10.02
C SER A 169 1.62 -25.53 10.86
N LEU A 170 2.80 -26.14 10.97
CA LEU A 170 3.01 -27.35 11.74
C LEU A 170 4.27 -27.18 12.60
N ASN A 171 4.10 -27.14 13.92
CA ASN A 171 5.21 -27.05 14.86
C ASN A 171 5.53 -28.44 15.41
N ILE A 172 6.73 -28.93 15.13
CA ILE A 172 7.24 -30.25 15.54
C ILE A 172 8.48 -30.17 16.44
N SER A 173 8.85 -28.98 16.93
CA SER A 173 10.05 -28.76 17.75
C SER A 173 10.07 -29.59 19.05
N LEU A 174 8.90 -29.97 19.57
CA LEU A 174 8.78 -30.78 20.78
C LEU A 174 8.75 -32.29 20.51
N ASN A 175 8.51 -32.72 19.27
CA ASN A 175 8.30 -34.12 18.90
C ASN A 175 9.63 -34.77 18.46
N LYS A 176 10.60 -34.81 19.40
CA LYS A 176 12.00 -35.19 19.14
C LYS A 176 12.21 -36.64 18.70
N ASP A 177 11.22 -37.49 18.96
CA ASP A 177 11.25 -38.91 18.61
C ASP A 177 10.67 -39.22 17.22
N LEU A 178 10.28 -38.19 16.43
CA LEU A 178 9.79 -38.38 15.07
C LEU A 178 10.84 -39.05 14.17
N GLU A 179 10.43 -40.14 13.54
CA GLU A 179 11.16 -40.95 12.58
C GLU A 179 10.59 -40.80 11.17
N TYR A 180 9.27 -40.61 11.06
CA TYR A 180 8.57 -40.50 9.79
C TYR A 180 7.55 -39.35 9.82
N ILE A 181 7.67 -38.43 8.87
CA ILE A 181 6.74 -37.31 8.70
C ILE A 181 6.24 -37.30 7.26
N ASN A 182 4.92 -37.36 7.08
CA ASN A 182 4.25 -37.03 5.83
C ASN A 182 3.24 -35.91 6.06
N CYS A 183 3.62 -34.70 5.65
CA CYS A 183 2.79 -33.50 5.69
C CYS A 183 2.51 -32.94 4.27
N SER A 184 2.71 -33.74 3.23
CA SER A 184 2.52 -33.33 1.84
C SER A 184 1.08 -32.90 1.55
N ASN A 185 0.86 -32.09 0.51
CA ASN A 185 -0.47 -31.63 0.10
C ASN A 185 -1.23 -30.91 1.23
N ASN A 186 -0.60 -29.89 1.81
CA ASN A 186 -1.17 -29.01 2.82
C ASN A 186 -1.05 -27.53 2.38
N ARG A 187 -1.14 -26.58 3.31
CA ARG A 187 -0.93 -25.15 3.08
C ARG A 187 0.23 -24.61 3.91
N LEU A 188 1.18 -25.46 4.28
CA LEU A 188 2.31 -25.09 5.12
C LEU A 188 3.12 -24.00 4.44
N GLN A 189 3.37 -22.88 5.12
CA GLN A 189 4.05 -21.72 4.56
C GLN A 189 5.21 -21.29 5.45
N GLY A 190 6.14 -20.53 4.87
CA GLY A 190 7.32 -20.06 5.59
C GLY A 190 8.36 -21.17 5.71
N GLU A 191 8.99 -21.25 6.87
CA GLU A 191 10.11 -22.14 7.15
C GLU A 191 9.62 -23.41 7.85
N MET A 192 10.17 -24.57 7.46
CA MET A 192 10.00 -25.81 8.22
C MET A 192 11.34 -26.21 8.84
N ASP A 193 11.35 -26.31 10.16
CA ASP A 193 12.53 -26.68 10.95
C ASP A 193 12.38 -28.09 11.53
N VAL A 194 13.33 -28.97 11.17
CA VAL A 194 13.42 -30.34 11.70
C VAL A 194 14.67 -30.55 12.57
N SER A 195 15.31 -29.47 13.04
CA SER A 195 16.56 -29.50 13.81
C SER A 195 16.47 -30.40 15.05
N ASP A 196 15.31 -30.40 15.72
CA ASP A 196 15.06 -31.21 16.93
C ASP A 196 14.68 -32.68 16.63
N CYS A 197 14.30 -33.02 15.39
CA CYS A 197 13.92 -34.37 14.97
C CYS A 197 15.17 -35.19 14.61
N LEU A 198 15.98 -35.56 15.62
CA LEU A 198 17.28 -36.23 15.41
C LEU A 198 17.17 -37.64 14.82
N LYS A 199 16.01 -38.29 14.95
CA LYS A 199 15.73 -39.65 14.50
C LYS A 199 15.04 -39.73 13.14
N LEU A 200 14.86 -38.60 12.47
CA LEU A 200 14.06 -38.53 11.24
C LEU A 200 14.71 -39.32 10.09
N GLU A 201 14.00 -40.34 9.62
CA GLU A 201 14.39 -41.22 8.51
C GLU A 201 13.67 -40.84 7.21
N ALA A 202 12.46 -40.29 7.31
CA ALA A 202 11.67 -39.88 6.17
C ALA A 202 10.92 -38.56 6.39
N LEU A 203 11.03 -37.65 5.42
CA LEU A 203 10.29 -36.39 5.38
C LEU A 203 9.65 -36.17 4.02
N TRP A 204 8.31 -36.14 4.00
CA TRP A 204 7.51 -35.79 2.83
C TRP A 204 6.77 -34.50 3.12
N CYS A 205 7.15 -33.42 2.46
CA CYS A 205 6.55 -32.10 2.58
C CYS A 205 6.16 -31.50 1.22
N ASP A 206 6.00 -32.36 0.21
CA ASP A 206 5.61 -31.99 -1.15
C ASP A 206 4.29 -31.21 -1.20
N ASP A 207 4.10 -30.41 -2.24
CA ASP A 207 2.85 -29.69 -2.52
C ASP A 207 2.36 -28.84 -1.34
N ASN A 208 3.27 -28.03 -0.80
CA ASN A 208 3.00 -27.02 0.22
C ASN A 208 3.37 -25.62 -0.30
N ASN A 209 3.55 -24.67 0.60
CA ASN A 209 3.89 -23.28 0.33
C ASN A 209 5.19 -22.84 1.04
N LEU A 210 6.06 -23.80 1.35
CA LEU A 210 7.30 -23.58 2.10
C LEU A 210 8.29 -22.77 1.27
N THR A 211 9.00 -21.86 1.92
CA THR A 211 10.02 -20.99 1.32
C THR A 211 11.43 -21.38 1.76
N ASP A 212 11.56 -22.08 2.89
CA ASP A 212 12.83 -22.59 3.41
C ASP A 212 12.65 -23.92 4.15
N LEU A 213 13.73 -24.69 4.23
CA LEU A 213 13.84 -25.97 4.93
C LEU A 213 15.15 -26.03 5.71
N HIS A 214 15.05 -26.07 7.04
CA HIS A 214 16.21 -26.07 7.93
C HIS A 214 16.57 -27.48 8.41
N ALA A 215 17.88 -27.73 8.56
CA ALA A 215 18.46 -28.96 9.12
C ALA A 215 18.10 -30.27 8.41
N ILE A 216 18.05 -30.25 7.07
CA ILE A 216 17.72 -31.44 6.25
C ILE A 216 18.91 -32.39 6.03
N ASP A 217 20.14 -31.86 5.94
CA ASP A 217 21.35 -32.68 5.75
C ASP A 217 21.70 -33.39 7.07
N ARG A 218 21.17 -34.61 7.24
CA ARG A 218 21.32 -35.42 8.46
C ARG A 218 21.62 -36.87 8.12
N PRO A 219 22.39 -37.58 8.98
CA PRO A 219 22.90 -38.91 8.66
C PRO A 219 21.82 -40.00 8.57
N LEU A 220 20.67 -39.82 9.22
CA LEU A 220 19.59 -40.82 9.24
C LEU A 220 18.51 -40.57 8.19
N LEU A 221 18.46 -39.40 7.56
CA LEU A 221 17.40 -39.08 6.61
C LEU A 221 17.66 -39.83 5.29
N MET A 222 16.79 -40.79 4.97
CA MET A 222 16.92 -41.67 3.80
C MET A 222 15.92 -41.30 2.69
N PHE A 223 14.76 -40.78 3.05
CA PHE A 223 13.70 -40.42 2.12
C PHE A 223 13.31 -38.95 2.29
N PHE A 224 13.38 -38.18 1.21
CA PHE A 224 13.09 -36.75 1.27
C PHE A 224 12.32 -36.26 0.05
N GLY A 225 11.16 -35.65 0.27
CA GLY A 225 10.32 -35.02 -0.76
C GLY A 225 9.94 -33.60 -0.35
N CYS A 226 10.24 -32.63 -1.22
CA CYS A 226 9.88 -31.22 -1.04
C CYS A 226 9.43 -30.52 -2.34
N SER A 227 9.04 -31.29 -3.35
CA SER A 227 8.52 -30.75 -4.62
C SER A 227 7.23 -29.93 -4.42
N GLY A 228 6.84 -29.11 -5.39
CA GLY A 228 5.58 -28.35 -5.35
C GLY A 228 5.53 -27.20 -4.34
N ASN A 229 6.63 -26.87 -3.65
CA ASN A 229 6.75 -25.76 -2.71
C ASN A 229 7.11 -24.42 -3.39
N ARG A 230 7.49 -23.41 -2.60
CA ARG A 230 8.04 -22.12 -3.07
C ARG A 230 9.55 -22.03 -2.79
N LEU A 231 10.24 -23.16 -2.78
CA LEU A 231 11.68 -23.21 -2.59
C LEU A 231 12.40 -22.70 -3.84
N THR A 232 13.58 -22.13 -3.63
CA THR A 232 14.45 -21.57 -4.69
C THR A 232 15.81 -22.25 -4.63
N PHE A 233 16.69 -22.07 -5.61
CA PHE A 233 18.01 -22.69 -5.55
C PHE A 233 18.80 -22.31 -4.28
N SER A 234 18.58 -21.12 -3.72
CA SER A 234 19.22 -20.71 -2.47
C SER A 234 18.65 -21.37 -1.21
N THR A 235 17.44 -21.94 -1.27
CA THR A 235 16.74 -22.49 -0.10
C THR A 235 16.43 -23.99 -0.21
N ILE A 236 16.61 -24.58 -1.39
CA ILE A 236 16.60 -26.04 -1.54
C ILE A 236 17.86 -26.59 -0.87
N PRO A 237 17.74 -27.57 0.05
CA PRO A 237 18.88 -28.21 0.67
C PRO A 237 19.85 -28.79 -0.37
N VAL A 238 21.13 -28.44 -0.26
CA VAL A 238 22.18 -29.02 -1.09
C VAL A 238 22.61 -30.33 -0.45
N ILE A 239 22.14 -31.44 -1.01
CA ILE A 239 22.48 -32.78 -0.51
C ILE A 239 23.82 -33.22 -1.12
N THR A 240 24.88 -33.18 -0.31
CA THR A 240 26.26 -33.46 -0.77
C THR A 240 26.66 -34.93 -0.58
N SER A 241 26.03 -35.66 0.36
CA SER A 241 26.28 -37.08 0.61
C SER A 241 25.25 -37.97 -0.11
N LYS A 242 25.48 -38.26 -1.40
CA LYS A 242 24.62 -39.17 -2.17
C LYS A 242 24.57 -40.62 -1.65
N SER A 243 25.42 -41.00 -0.69
CA SER A 243 25.47 -42.36 -0.14
C SER A 243 24.43 -42.65 0.95
N SER A 244 23.69 -41.63 1.43
CA SER A 244 22.79 -41.78 2.59
C SER A 244 21.30 -41.73 2.25
N TYR A 245 20.93 -41.28 1.04
CA TYR A 245 19.53 -41.15 0.62
C TYR A 245 19.16 -42.19 -0.44
N ASP A 246 18.07 -42.91 -0.19
CA ASP A 246 17.47 -43.84 -1.15
C ASP A 246 16.55 -43.11 -2.15
N PHE A 247 15.90 -42.03 -1.70
CA PHE A 247 15.03 -41.21 -2.54
C PHE A 247 15.10 -39.73 -2.18
N ILE A 248 15.21 -38.88 -3.21
CA ILE A 248 15.14 -37.43 -3.09
C ILE A 248 14.24 -36.89 -4.21
N GLY A 249 13.27 -36.05 -3.88
CA GLY A 249 12.46 -35.29 -4.84
C GLY A 249 12.36 -33.82 -4.44
N TYR A 250 12.90 -32.91 -5.25
CA TYR A 250 12.87 -31.46 -4.99
C TYR A 250 12.32 -30.63 -6.16
N SER A 251 11.95 -31.28 -7.26
CA SER A 251 11.51 -30.65 -8.51
C SER A 251 10.18 -31.26 -8.98
N PRO A 252 9.26 -30.47 -9.57
CA PRO A 252 9.33 -29.03 -9.79
C PRO A 252 9.03 -28.22 -8.52
N GLN A 253 9.21 -26.89 -8.59
CA GLN A 253 8.74 -25.93 -7.59
C GLN A 253 7.73 -24.96 -8.22
N GLN A 254 6.94 -24.28 -7.39
CA GLN A 254 6.08 -23.19 -7.84
C GLN A 254 6.91 -22.05 -8.46
N LYS A 255 6.25 -21.24 -9.28
CA LYS A 255 6.91 -20.09 -9.91
C LYS A 255 7.35 -19.09 -8.84
N MET A 256 8.63 -18.74 -8.84
CA MET A 256 9.22 -17.76 -7.92
C MET A 256 8.63 -16.36 -8.19
N PRO A 257 7.94 -15.74 -7.22
CA PRO A 257 7.37 -14.41 -7.39
C PRO A 257 8.47 -13.35 -7.58
N ILE A 258 8.28 -12.50 -8.59
CA ILE A 258 9.09 -11.28 -8.81
C ILE A 258 8.16 -10.09 -9.10
N VAL A 259 8.73 -8.89 -9.21
CA VAL A 259 7.99 -7.65 -9.52
C VAL A 259 7.06 -7.82 -10.74
N ARG A 260 5.87 -7.22 -10.71
CA ARG A 260 4.88 -7.41 -11.80
C ARG A 260 5.25 -6.64 -13.09
N SER A 261 6.04 -5.59 -12.98
CA SER A 261 6.53 -4.79 -14.10
C SER A 261 7.87 -4.14 -13.78
N VAL A 262 8.62 -3.81 -14.83
CA VAL A 262 9.92 -3.13 -14.73
C VAL A 262 10.09 -2.12 -15.87
N ASN A 263 10.72 -0.98 -15.57
CA ASN A 263 11.12 0.01 -16.55
C ASN A 263 12.48 -0.34 -17.15
N LEU A 264 12.75 0.08 -18.39
CA LEU A 264 14.09 -0.08 -18.99
C LEU A 264 15.17 0.52 -18.10
N GLY A 265 16.33 -0.15 -18.05
CA GLY A 265 17.45 0.26 -17.19
C GLY A 265 17.33 -0.14 -15.72
N VAL A 266 16.13 -0.48 -15.23
CA VAL A 266 15.94 -0.93 -13.83
C VAL A 266 16.30 -2.42 -13.71
N PRO A 267 17.22 -2.80 -12.81
CA PRO A 267 17.64 -4.19 -12.67
C PRO A 267 16.58 -5.04 -11.97
N ILE A 268 16.40 -6.27 -12.44
CA ILE A 268 15.73 -7.35 -11.71
C ILE A 268 16.81 -8.15 -11.00
N ASP A 269 16.73 -8.21 -9.68
CA ASP A 269 17.72 -8.89 -8.86
C ASP A 269 17.32 -10.34 -8.57
N LEU A 270 18.02 -11.28 -9.21
CA LEU A 270 17.97 -12.71 -8.93
C LEU A 270 19.32 -13.23 -8.43
N ASN A 271 20.15 -12.36 -7.83
CA ASN A 271 21.51 -12.69 -7.40
C ASN A 271 21.54 -13.78 -6.34
N SER A 272 20.54 -13.89 -5.46
CA SER A 272 20.44 -14.98 -4.49
C SER A 272 20.46 -16.36 -5.15
N GLN A 273 20.04 -16.44 -6.41
CA GLN A 273 20.03 -17.68 -7.20
C GLN A 273 21.30 -17.88 -8.02
N TYR A 274 22.27 -16.97 -7.98
CA TYR A 274 23.37 -16.90 -8.96
C TYR A 274 24.36 -18.06 -8.87
N SER A 275 24.81 -18.39 -7.66
CA SER A 275 25.77 -19.46 -7.41
C SER A 275 25.31 -20.30 -6.25
N VAL A 276 25.13 -21.60 -6.49
CA VAL A 276 24.76 -22.57 -5.45
C VAL A 276 25.73 -23.73 -5.52
N ASN A 277 26.38 -24.06 -4.39
CA ASN A 277 27.44 -25.06 -4.32
C ASN A 277 28.53 -24.87 -5.40
N SER A 278 28.97 -23.62 -5.58
CA SER A 278 29.95 -23.21 -6.61
C SER A 278 29.52 -23.45 -8.06
N LYS A 279 28.25 -23.81 -8.33
CA LYS A 279 27.69 -23.94 -9.68
C LYS A 279 26.89 -22.69 -10.02
N ILE A 280 27.24 -22.09 -11.16
CA ILE A 280 26.57 -20.89 -11.67
C ILE A 280 25.23 -21.28 -12.31
N THR A 281 24.19 -20.54 -11.95
CA THR A 281 22.86 -20.69 -12.54
C THR A 281 22.82 -20.14 -13.96
N VAL A 282 22.19 -20.89 -14.86
CA VAL A 282 21.88 -20.45 -16.22
C VAL A 282 20.50 -19.81 -16.21
N TYR A 283 20.41 -18.57 -16.69
CA TYR A 283 19.17 -17.80 -16.79
C TYR A 283 18.77 -17.66 -18.26
N LYS A 284 17.50 -17.94 -18.57
CA LYS A 284 16.93 -17.77 -19.91
C LYS A 284 15.62 -17.01 -19.80
N TRP A 285 15.60 -15.77 -20.30
CA TRP A 285 14.37 -15.00 -20.41
C TRP A 285 13.57 -15.44 -21.62
N LYS A 286 12.26 -15.63 -21.43
CA LYS A 286 11.30 -16.03 -22.46
C LYS A 286 10.06 -15.16 -22.41
N THR A 287 9.41 -14.96 -23.55
CA THR A 287 8.04 -14.40 -23.59
C THR A 287 7.06 -15.37 -22.94
N LYS A 288 5.86 -14.91 -22.57
CA LYS A 288 4.79 -15.75 -22.04
C LYS A 288 4.43 -16.90 -23.00
N GLY A 289 4.55 -16.66 -24.31
CA GLY A 289 4.42 -17.68 -25.36
C GLY A 289 5.59 -18.66 -25.49
N GLY A 290 6.69 -18.46 -24.77
CA GLY A 290 7.84 -19.38 -24.72
C GLY A 290 9.02 -19.03 -25.65
N SER A 291 8.92 -17.96 -26.44
CA SER A 291 10.00 -17.51 -27.33
C SER A 291 11.18 -16.98 -26.52
N LEU A 292 12.40 -17.38 -26.86
CA LEU A 292 13.63 -16.94 -26.19
C LEU A 292 13.93 -15.48 -26.50
N LEU A 293 14.34 -14.74 -25.47
CA LEU A 293 14.98 -13.43 -25.60
C LEU A 293 16.50 -13.61 -25.76
N VAL A 294 17.10 -12.73 -26.53
CA VAL A 294 18.52 -12.72 -26.89
C VAL A 294 19.30 -11.86 -25.89
N LYS A 295 20.26 -12.47 -25.19
CA LYS A 295 21.18 -11.76 -24.29
C LYS A 295 22.01 -10.73 -25.08
N ASP A 296 22.26 -9.59 -24.48
CA ASP A 296 22.99 -8.43 -25.02
C ASP A 296 22.29 -7.72 -26.20
N VAL A 297 21.07 -8.15 -26.54
CA VAL A 297 20.17 -7.49 -27.50
C VAL A 297 18.88 -7.06 -26.81
N ASP A 298 18.22 -7.97 -26.09
CA ASP A 298 16.96 -7.73 -25.40
C ASP A 298 17.18 -7.36 -23.92
N TYR A 299 18.21 -7.94 -23.31
CA TYR A 299 18.60 -7.72 -21.92
C TYR A 299 20.08 -7.98 -21.69
N THR A 300 20.69 -7.35 -20.68
CA THR A 300 22.00 -7.74 -20.13
C THR A 300 21.80 -8.58 -18.87
N LEU A 301 22.76 -9.46 -18.59
CA LEU A 301 22.76 -10.30 -17.39
C LEU A 301 24.16 -10.34 -16.78
N ASN A 302 24.28 -9.88 -15.53
CA ASN A 302 25.52 -9.95 -14.75
C ASN A 302 25.21 -10.42 -13.31
N SER A 303 25.86 -11.50 -12.86
CA SER A 303 25.70 -12.04 -11.50
C SER A 303 24.23 -12.18 -11.02
N GLY A 304 23.37 -12.74 -11.87
CA GLY A 304 21.93 -12.90 -11.57
C GLY A 304 21.10 -11.62 -11.67
N ARG A 305 21.69 -10.47 -12.02
CA ARG A 305 20.95 -9.21 -12.24
C ARG A 305 20.69 -9.00 -13.72
N THR A 306 19.41 -8.85 -14.06
CA THR A 306 18.95 -8.62 -15.44
C THR A 306 18.54 -7.17 -15.65
N ILE A 307 19.02 -6.51 -16.71
CA ILE A 307 18.54 -5.20 -17.15
C ILE A 307 17.99 -5.34 -18.57
N PHE A 308 16.71 -5.02 -18.79
CA PHE A 308 16.12 -5.00 -20.13
C PHE A 308 16.56 -3.77 -20.92
N LEU A 309 16.94 -4.00 -22.18
CA LEU A 309 17.46 -2.99 -23.10
C LEU A 309 16.37 -2.38 -23.99
N LYS A 310 15.23 -3.07 -24.15
CA LYS A 310 14.09 -2.59 -24.93
C LYS A 310 12.76 -3.11 -24.37
N PRO A 311 11.63 -2.42 -24.66
CA PRO A 311 10.31 -2.84 -24.21
C PRO A 311 9.95 -4.21 -24.80
N GLN A 312 9.14 -4.98 -24.09
CA GLN A 312 8.67 -6.27 -24.56
C GLN A 312 7.19 -6.18 -24.93
N THR A 313 6.84 -6.73 -26.10
CA THR A 313 5.47 -6.70 -26.62
C THR A 313 4.53 -7.63 -25.84
N ASP A 314 5.07 -8.66 -25.20
CA ASP A 314 4.37 -9.57 -24.30
C ASP A 314 5.08 -9.62 -22.93
N SER A 315 4.40 -10.15 -21.93
CA SER A 315 5.02 -10.40 -20.63
C SER A 315 6.13 -11.44 -20.77
N VAL A 316 7.17 -11.34 -19.95
CA VAL A 316 8.33 -12.25 -19.96
C VAL A 316 8.52 -12.91 -18.62
N TYR A 317 9.18 -14.06 -18.58
CA TYR A 317 9.61 -14.75 -17.36
C TYR A 317 11.02 -15.28 -17.52
N CYS A 318 11.69 -15.53 -16.40
CA CYS A 318 13.00 -16.15 -16.38
C CYS A 318 12.85 -17.64 -16.07
N GLU A 319 13.46 -18.48 -16.91
CA GLU A 319 13.68 -19.90 -16.66
C GLU A 319 15.12 -20.10 -16.20
N MET A 320 15.31 -20.82 -15.09
CA MET A 320 16.58 -20.99 -14.43
C MET A 320 16.90 -22.47 -14.25
N THR A 321 18.15 -22.84 -14.49
CA THR A 321 18.68 -24.19 -14.24
C THR A 321 20.03 -24.07 -13.54
N ASN A 322 20.31 -24.96 -12.58
CA ASN A 322 21.58 -25.00 -11.88
C ASN A 322 22.08 -26.46 -11.79
N ALA A 323 23.36 -26.69 -12.10
CA ALA A 323 23.94 -28.05 -12.13
C ALA A 323 23.96 -28.74 -10.75
N THR A 324 23.80 -28.00 -9.66
CA THR A 324 23.59 -28.55 -8.31
C THR A 324 22.27 -29.30 -8.19
N PHE A 325 21.26 -28.91 -8.98
CA PHE A 325 19.91 -29.50 -8.96
C PHE A 325 19.49 -29.96 -10.36
N PRO A 326 20.02 -31.10 -10.85
CA PRO A 326 19.86 -31.55 -12.24
C PRO A 326 18.40 -31.81 -12.66
N GLU A 327 17.49 -32.08 -11.72
CA GLU A 327 16.07 -32.30 -12.02
C GLU A 327 15.32 -31.02 -12.41
N PHE A 328 15.89 -29.83 -12.21
CA PHE A 328 15.35 -28.59 -12.77
C PHE A 328 15.82 -28.44 -14.22
N SER A 329 15.12 -29.13 -15.13
CA SER A 329 15.42 -29.10 -16.56
C SER A 329 14.13 -29.14 -17.39
N GLY A 330 14.18 -28.68 -18.64
CA GLY A 330 13.02 -28.71 -19.53
C GLY A 330 11.74 -28.11 -18.92
N SER A 331 10.68 -28.92 -18.79
CA SER A 331 9.39 -28.49 -18.25
C SER A 331 9.42 -28.16 -16.75
N THR A 332 10.31 -28.79 -15.98
CA THR A 332 10.41 -28.66 -14.52
C THR A 332 11.40 -27.59 -14.06
N ALA A 333 12.11 -26.93 -14.98
CA ALA A 333 13.04 -25.84 -14.65
C ALA A 333 12.38 -24.76 -13.77
N LEU A 334 13.17 -24.20 -12.83
CA LEU A 334 12.69 -23.17 -11.90
C LEU A 334 12.34 -21.91 -12.69
N LYS A 335 11.12 -21.39 -12.51
CA LYS A 335 10.60 -20.27 -13.30
C LYS A 335 10.20 -19.13 -12.40
N THR A 336 10.38 -17.89 -12.85
CA THR A 336 9.76 -16.74 -12.21
C THR A 336 8.28 -16.60 -12.60
N THR A 337 7.53 -15.78 -11.86
CA THR A 337 6.27 -15.23 -12.38
C THR A 337 6.52 -14.35 -13.61
N CYS A 338 5.50 -14.18 -14.45
CA CYS A 338 5.59 -13.28 -15.61
C CYS A 338 5.58 -11.81 -15.17
N ILE A 339 6.33 -10.99 -15.90
CA ILE A 339 6.46 -9.54 -15.69
C ILE A 339 6.23 -8.80 -16.99
N LYS A 340 5.89 -7.52 -16.89
CA LYS A 340 5.78 -6.65 -18.05
C LYS A 340 6.93 -5.66 -18.12
N VAL A 341 7.57 -5.54 -19.28
CA VAL A 341 8.73 -4.67 -19.49
C VAL A 341 8.30 -3.51 -20.38
N TYR A 342 8.28 -2.30 -19.82
CA TYR A 342 7.83 -1.12 -20.54
C TYR A 342 8.86 -0.01 -20.54
N PHE A 343 8.64 0.94 -21.43
CA PHE A 343 9.23 2.25 -21.37
C PHE A 343 8.19 3.21 -20.79
N GLN A 344 8.38 3.68 -19.56
CA GLN A 344 7.54 4.72 -18.97
C GLN A 344 8.22 6.07 -19.20
N PRO A 345 7.68 6.93 -20.09
CA PRO A 345 8.23 8.24 -20.33
C PRO A 345 7.98 9.13 -19.10
N PHE A 346 8.97 9.91 -18.69
CA PHE A 346 8.85 10.98 -17.70
C PHE A 346 9.41 12.29 -18.26
N LEU A 347 8.81 13.39 -17.82
CA LEU A 347 9.19 14.77 -18.13
C LEU A 347 8.93 15.60 -16.87
N ASN A 348 9.99 16.13 -16.30
CA ASN A 348 9.97 16.94 -15.10
C ASN A 348 10.57 18.32 -15.38
N VAL A 349 9.87 19.34 -14.90
CA VAL A 349 10.25 20.76 -14.95
C VAL A 349 10.04 21.27 -13.53
N PRO A 350 11.10 21.52 -12.73
CA PRO A 350 10.99 21.75 -11.29
C PRO A 350 10.60 23.20 -10.94
N VAL A 351 10.00 23.94 -11.87
CA VAL A 351 9.61 25.33 -11.70
C VAL A 351 8.26 25.56 -12.34
N ASP A 352 7.35 26.19 -11.59
CA ASP A 352 6.01 26.53 -12.07
C ASP A 352 5.91 28.02 -12.48
N THR A 353 6.76 28.88 -11.92
CA THR A 353 6.73 30.32 -12.18
C THR A 353 8.13 30.92 -12.24
N LEU A 354 8.35 31.81 -13.21
CA LEU A 354 9.55 32.63 -13.37
C LEU A 354 9.17 34.11 -13.29
N LEU A 355 9.97 34.91 -12.59
CA LEU A 355 9.78 36.36 -12.47
C LEU A 355 10.90 37.09 -13.22
N SER A 356 10.55 38.18 -13.89
CA SER A 356 11.48 39.06 -14.59
C SER A 356 11.15 40.52 -14.33
N THR A 357 12.18 41.36 -14.26
CA THR A 357 12.04 42.82 -14.27
C THR A 357 11.53 43.32 -15.62
N TYR A 358 11.07 44.57 -15.67
CA TYR A 358 10.67 45.24 -16.92
C TYR A 358 11.83 45.38 -17.93
N LEU A 359 13.09 45.47 -17.47
CA LEU A 359 14.28 45.51 -18.33
C LEU A 359 14.56 44.15 -19.03
N PRO A 360 15.32 44.15 -20.16
CA PRO A 360 15.79 42.92 -20.79
C PRO A 360 16.52 42.01 -19.81
N SER A 361 16.16 40.73 -19.77
CA SER A 361 16.70 39.77 -18.80
C SER A 361 16.89 38.38 -19.40
N ILE A 362 17.64 37.54 -18.69
CA ILE A 362 17.79 36.12 -19.00
C ILE A 362 17.21 35.31 -17.86
N ALA A 363 16.29 34.39 -18.17
CA ALA A 363 15.78 33.39 -17.26
C ALA A 363 16.21 31.99 -17.72
N PHE A 364 16.22 31.02 -16.82
CA PHE A 364 16.56 29.63 -17.19
C PHE A 364 15.79 28.63 -16.35
N PHE A 365 15.60 27.42 -16.89
CA PHE A 365 15.03 26.30 -16.16
C PHE A 365 15.59 24.96 -16.66
N ASN A 366 15.58 23.96 -15.78
CA ASN A 366 16.03 22.60 -16.13
C ASN A 366 14.85 21.74 -16.60
N ILE A 367 15.07 20.95 -17.64
CA ILE A 367 14.22 19.83 -18.03
C ILE A 367 14.96 18.56 -17.63
N SER A 368 14.27 17.67 -16.90
CA SER A 368 14.70 16.28 -16.69
C SER A 368 13.72 15.35 -17.39
N SER A 369 14.20 14.55 -18.36
CA SER A 369 13.34 13.71 -19.19
C SER A 369 14.07 12.44 -19.60
N ASN A 370 13.31 11.37 -19.88
CA ASN A 370 13.81 10.23 -20.68
C ASN A 370 13.12 10.14 -22.05
N THR A 371 12.18 11.04 -22.36
CA THR A 371 11.47 11.13 -23.63
C THR A 371 11.86 12.39 -24.41
N SER A 372 11.55 12.43 -25.71
CA SER A 372 11.70 13.67 -26.50
C SER A 372 10.66 14.69 -26.06
N TRP A 373 11.03 15.97 -26.14
CA TRP A 373 10.17 17.08 -25.73
C TRP A 373 10.31 18.30 -26.65
N ASN A 374 9.29 19.14 -26.65
CA ASN A 374 9.27 20.43 -27.34
C ASN A 374 8.81 21.55 -26.39
N ILE A 375 9.15 22.78 -26.74
CA ILE A 375 8.80 24.00 -25.99
C ILE A 375 8.04 24.92 -26.93
N THR A 376 6.88 25.40 -26.50
CA THR A 376 6.08 26.38 -27.24
C THR A 376 5.75 27.60 -26.36
N SER A 377 5.79 28.77 -26.98
CA SER A 377 5.36 30.07 -26.44
C SER A 377 4.71 30.84 -27.59
N ASP A 378 3.59 31.52 -27.33
CA ASP A 378 2.87 32.33 -28.31
C ASP A 378 3.31 33.80 -28.33
N LYS A 379 4.28 34.19 -27.49
CA LYS A 379 4.72 35.57 -27.33
C LYS A 379 6.06 35.84 -28.00
N SER A 380 6.08 36.86 -28.87
CA SER A 380 7.27 37.31 -29.60
C SER A 380 8.34 37.97 -28.72
N TRP A 381 7.98 38.41 -27.51
CA TRP A 381 8.91 39.03 -26.55
C TRP A 381 9.71 38.03 -25.71
N LEU A 382 9.46 36.73 -25.88
CA LEU A 382 10.19 35.65 -25.22
C LEU A 382 10.89 34.77 -26.26
N ILE A 383 12.22 34.69 -26.19
CA ILE A 383 13.03 33.87 -27.12
C ILE A 383 13.69 32.74 -26.34
N THR A 384 13.58 31.51 -26.83
CA THR A 384 14.25 30.33 -26.24
C THR A 384 15.49 29.95 -27.04
N ASN A 385 16.57 29.53 -26.37
CA ASN A 385 17.78 29.04 -27.05
C ASN A 385 17.58 27.71 -27.77
N ILE A 386 16.67 26.87 -27.26
CA ILE A 386 16.29 25.57 -27.82
C ILE A 386 14.77 25.42 -27.75
N SER A 387 14.15 24.90 -28.81
CA SER A 387 12.70 24.68 -28.88
C SER A 387 12.31 23.19 -28.81
N SER A 388 13.29 22.29 -28.83
CA SER A 388 13.10 20.85 -28.66
C SER A 388 14.39 20.18 -28.20
N GLY A 389 14.26 18.95 -27.69
CA GLY A 389 15.40 18.16 -27.27
C GLY A 389 15.02 16.73 -26.89
N MET A 390 16.04 15.97 -26.48
CA MET A 390 15.92 14.63 -25.90
C MET A 390 16.68 14.59 -24.59
N ASN A 391 16.20 13.79 -23.64
CA ASN A 391 16.77 13.67 -22.30
C ASN A 391 16.76 15.01 -21.53
N ASN A 392 17.70 15.18 -20.60
CA ASN A 392 17.81 16.37 -19.77
C ASN A 392 18.41 17.55 -20.56
N ALA A 393 17.96 18.77 -20.27
CA ALA A 393 18.53 19.99 -20.85
C ALA A 393 18.36 21.19 -19.92
N LEU A 394 19.23 22.19 -20.10
CA LEU A 394 19.08 23.52 -19.54
C LEU A 394 18.50 24.43 -20.62
N VAL A 395 17.31 24.99 -20.37
CA VAL A 395 16.66 25.94 -21.26
C VAL A 395 16.98 27.35 -20.79
N THR A 396 17.44 28.20 -21.73
CA THR A 396 17.69 29.62 -21.50
C THR A 396 16.67 30.44 -22.27
N LEU A 397 16.03 31.37 -21.58
CA LEU A 397 15.02 32.28 -22.08
C LEU A 397 15.59 33.70 -22.09
N THR A 398 15.57 34.34 -23.25
CA THR A 398 15.83 35.78 -23.38
C THR A 398 14.50 36.51 -23.34
N VAL A 399 14.30 37.35 -22.34
CA VAL A 399 13.09 38.15 -22.12
C VAL A 399 13.37 39.56 -22.60
N LEU A 400 12.63 40.04 -23.60
CA LEU A 400 12.74 41.42 -24.09
C LEU A 400 12.12 42.40 -23.09
N GLU A 401 12.46 43.68 -23.22
CA GLU A 401 11.94 44.75 -22.36
C GLU A 401 10.40 44.83 -22.39
N ASN A 402 9.79 45.11 -21.24
CA ASN A 402 8.39 45.53 -21.13
C ASN A 402 8.32 47.05 -21.05
N THR A 403 7.78 47.68 -22.09
CA THR A 403 7.65 49.13 -22.17
C THR A 403 6.32 49.66 -21.61
N GLU A 404 5.47 48.77 -21.10
CA GLU A 404 4.17 49.14 -20.52
C GLU A 404 4.26 49.21 -18.99
N ILE A 405 3.43 50.04 -18.37
CA ILE A 405 3.30 50.13 -16.90
C ILE A 405 2.64 48.86 -16.32
N LYS A 406 1.90 48.12 -17.14
CA LYS A 406 1.24 46.87 -16.72
C LYS A 406 2.19 45.68 -16.81
N ASN A 407 2.10 44.79 -15.83
CA ASN A 407 2.74 43.49 -15.87
C ASN A 407 2.21 42.67 -17.06
N ARG A 408 3.08 41.91 -17.71
CA ARG A 408 2.71 40.97 -18.77
C ARG A 408 3.12 39.55 -18.42
N THR A 409 2.34 38.59 -18.91
CA THR A 409 2.50 37.18 -18.56
C THR A 409 2.48 36.30 -19.81
N VAL A 410 3.27 35.22 -19.79
CA VAL A 410 3.25 34.16 -20.81
C VAL A 410 3.24 32.77 -20.16
N ILE A 411 2.58 31.81 -20.83
CA ILE A 411 2.61 30.41 -20.46
C ILE A 411 3.52 29.67 -21.44
N ILE A 412 4.63 29.15 -20.93
CA ILE A 412 5.56 28.30 -21.66
C ILE A 412 5.06 26.87 -21.52
N THR A 413 4.74 26.20 -22.62
CA THR A 413 4.27 24.81 -22.61
C THR A 413 5.39 23.87 -23.05
N ILE A 414 5.69 22.87 -22.23
CA ILE A 414 6.67 21.83 -22.52
C ILE A 414 5.91 20.51 -22.68
N SER A 415 5.90 19.95 -23.90
CA SER A 415 5.21 18.69 -24.17
C SER A 415 6.21 17.57 -24.41
N GLY A 416 5.93 16.39 -23.88
CA GLY A 416 6.73 15.17 -24.10
C GLY A 416 5.89 14.07 -24.74
N VAL A 417 6.50 13.20 -25.54
CA VAL A 417 5.76 12.08 -26.16
C VAL A 417 5.21 11.16 -25.07
N GLY A 418 3.89 10.98 -25.05
CA GLY A 418 3.19 10.10 -24.10
C GLY A 418 3.04 10.67 -22.69
N ILE A 419 3.20 11.98 -22.48
CA ILE A 419 3.09 12.65 -21.18
C ILE A 419 2.23 13.90 -21.33
N GLU A 420 1.41 14.20 -20.31
CA GLU A 420 0.69 15.46 -20.20
C GLU A 420 1.65 16.67 -20.18
N PRO A 421 1.37 17.75 -20.94
CA PRO A 421 2.24 18.91 -21.00
C PRO A 421 2.46 19.60 -19.65
N LYS A 422 3.69 20.00 -19.38
CA LYS A 422 4.07 20.86 -18.25
C LYS A 422 4.00 22.32 -18.67
N ARG A 423 3.63 23.20 -17.74
CA ARG A 423 3.45 24.64 -18.00
C ARG A 423 4.23 25.46 -16.98
N ILE A 424 4.97 26.44 -17.46
CA ILE A 424 5.64 27.45 -16.63
C ILE A 424 5.01 28.81 -16.94
N THR A 425 4.64 29.55 -15.92
CA THR A 425 4.19 30.93 -16.06
C THR A 425 5.38 31.88 -15.90
N LEU A 426 5.66 32.71 -16.89
CA LEU A 426 6.64 33.79 -16.75
C LEU A 426 5.90 35.12 -16.63
N ILE A 427 6.13 35.83 -15.52
CA ILE A 427 5.56 37.15 -15.24
C ILE A 427 6.68 38.17 -15.35
N GLN A 428 6.51 39.16 -16.22
CA GLN A 428 7.40 40.29 -16.36
C GLN A 428 6.72 41.55 -15.82
N GLU A 429 7.43 42.26 -14.95
CA GLU A 429 6.96 43.52 -14.38
C GLU A 429 6.74 44.58 -15.46
N GLY A 430 5.80 45.49 -15.22
CA GLY A 430 5.66 46.75 -15.95
C GLY A 430 6.64 47.81 -15.45
N ILE A 431 6.78 48.90 -16.20
CA ILE A 431 7.57 50.05 -15.79
C ILE A 431 6.99 50.61 -14.46
N PRO A 432 7.82 50.89 -13.45
CA PRO A 432 7.37 51.56 -12.22
C PRO A 432 6.69 52.90 -12.51
N PHE A 433 5.51 53.13 -11.92
CA PHE A 433 4.74 54.37 -11.99
C PHE A 433 4.48 54.89 -10.57
N ASP A 434 4.84 56.15 -10.29
CA ASP A 434 4.67 56.81 -8.99
C ASP A 434 3.70 58.00 -9.13
N PRO A 435 2.43 57.88 -8.71
CA PRO A 435 1.45 58.96 -8.81
C PRO A 435 1.78 60.10 -7.82
N GLN A 436 1.83 61.34 -8.30
CA GLN A 436 2.17 62.53 -7.53
C GLN A 436 1.01 63.54 -7.58
N LEU A 437 0.55 63.99 -6.41
CA LEU A 437 -0.39 65.11 -6.26
C LEU A 437 -0.08 65.88 -4.97
N SER A 438 0.20 67.17 -5.09
CA SER A 438 0.38 68.09 -3.95
C SER A 438 -0.05 69.52 -4.31
N VAL A 439 -0.23 70.36 -3.29
CA VAL A 439 -0.64 71.76 -3.44
C VAL A 439 0.35 72.67 -2.73
N SER A 440 0.54 73.90 -3.23
CA SER A 440 1.50 74.86 -2.67
C SER A 440 1.13 75.39 -1.28
N ALA A 441 -0.14 75.27 -0.87
CA ALA A 441 -0.64 75.67 0.44
C ALA A 441 -1.87 74.84 0.82
N ASP A 442 -1.94 74.45 2.09
CA ASP A 442 -3.09 73.79 2.72
C ASP A 442 -4.09 74.81 3.32
N THR A 443 -3.64 76.06 3.52
CA THR A 443 -4.49 77.18 3.96
C THR A 443 -4.10 78.48 3.24
N ILE A 444 -5.10 79.24 2.77
CA ILE A 444 -4.92 80.55 2.12
C ILE A 444 -5.74 81.59 2.88
N ALA A 445 -5.09 82.61 3.45
CA ALA A 445 -5.77 83.72 4.11
C ALA A 445 -5.79 84.97 3.22
N ILE A 446 -6.97 85.57 3.03
CA ILE A 446 -7.17 86.79 2.23
C ILE A 446 -7.92 87.86 3.03
N GLU A 447 -7.62 89.13 2.76
CA GLU A 447 -8.31 90.27 3.38
C GLU A 447 -9.75 90.41 2.88
N ALA A 448 -10.61 91.07 3.66
CA ALA A 448 -12.04 91.22 3.36
C ALA A 448 -12.30 91.79 1.94
N THR A 449 -11.42 92.66 1.45
CA THR A 449 -11.51 93.33 0.14
C THR A 449 -10.86 92.58 -1.03
N VAL A 450 -10.07 91.54 -0.76
CA VAL A 450 -9.34 90.81 -1.80
C VAL A 450 -10.31 89.88 -2.53
N THR A 451 -10.35 89.98 -3.86
CA THR A 451 -11.27 89.22 -4.72
C THR A 451 -10.58 88.16 -5.56
N THR A 452 -9.25 88.08 -5.52
CA THR A 452 -8.47 87.08 -6.28
C THR A 452 -7.29 86.60 -5.46
N THR A 453 -7.04 85.29 -5.48
CA THR A 453 -5.83 84.66 -4.94
C THR A 453 -5.46 83.46 -5.81
N TYR A 454 -4.34 82.79 -5.56
CA TYR A 454 -3.92 81.62 -6.31
C TYR A 454 -3.17 80.61 -5.43
N PHE A 455 -3.03 79.39 -5.93
CA PHE A 455 -2.12 78.36 -5.41
C PHE A 455 -1.65 77.47 -6.57
N GLU A 456 -0.60 76.68 -6.36
CA GLU A 456 -0.07 75.76 -7.36
C GLU A 456 -0.48 74.32 -7.03
N VAL A 457 -0.89 73.56 -8.05
CA VAL A 457 -1.03 72.11 -8.01
C VAL A 457 0.22 71.52 -8.65
N LEU A 458 0.90 70.62 -7.95
CA LEU A 458 1.98 69.80 -8.50
C LEU A 458 1.45 68.39 -8.70
N SER A 459 1.30 67.97 -9.95
CA SER A 459 0.75 66.66 -10.34
C SER A 459 1.48 66.10 -11.55
N ASN A 460 1.55 64.77 -11.64
CA ASN A 460 1.83 64.02 -12.87
C ASN A 460 0.61 63.23 -13.37
N LEU A 461 -0.56 63.57 -12.83
CA LEU A 461 -1.88 63.01 -13.12
C LEU A 461 -2.83 64.12 -13.59
N ASP A 462 -3.93 63.69 -14.21
CA ASP A 462 -5.13 64.50 -14.38
C ASP A 462 -5.87 64.66 -13.04
N TRP A 463 -6.40 65.85 -12.76
CA TRP A 463 -7.08 66.20 -11.51
C TRP A 463 -8.32 67.08 -11.74
N GLN A 464 -9.27 66.99 -10.82
CA GLN A 464 -10.49 67.80 -10.77
C GLN A 464 -10.50 68.70 -9.54
N ILE A 465 -11.16 69.85 -9.62
CA ILE A 465 -11.22 70.85 -8.55
C ILE A 465 -12.64 71.37 -8.32
N SER A 466 -13.02 71.56 -7.06
CA SER A 466 -14.31 72.13 -6.66
C SER A 466 -14.18 73.04 -5.43
N SER A 467 -15.16 73.92 -5.22
CA SER A 467 -15.32 74.67 -3.97
C SER A 467 -16.65 74.32 -3.29
N ASP A 468 -16.66 74.31 -1.96
CA ASP A 468 -17.86 74.07 -1.16
C ASP A 468 -18.71 75.34 -0.92
N GLN A 469 -18.22 76.52 -1.28
CA GLN A 469 -18.92 77.78 -1.07
C GLN A 469 -19.04 78.60 -2.36
N ASP A 470 -20.25 79.12 -2.64
CA ASP A 470 -20.51 79.93 -3.83
C ASP A 470 -19.68 81.23 -3.89
N TRP A 471 -19.23 81.72 -2.72
CA TRP A 471 -18.49 82.97 -2.64
C TRP A 471 -17.04 82.86 -3.12
N LEU A 472 -16.52 81.65 -3.31
CA LEU A 472 -15.17 81.34 -3.77
C LEU A 472 -15.23 80.33 -4.93
N GLN A 473 -14.68 80.67 -6.09
CA GLN A 473 -14.70 79.80 -7.27
C GLN A 473 -13.32 79.68 -7.88
N SER A 474 -12.96 78.49 -8.34
CA SER A 474 -11.75 78.29 -9.17
C SER A 474 -12.01 78.76 -10.60
N THR A 475 -10.98 79.25 -11.29
CA THR A 475 -11.05 79.58 -12.72
C THR A 475 -11.17 78.37 -13.64
N VAL A 476 -10.88 77.17 -13.13
CA VAL A 476 -10.98 75.89 -13.85
C VAL A 476 -11.68 74.85 -12.97
N THR A 477 -12.26 73.82 -13.59
CA THR A 477 -12.90 72.68 -12.90
C THR A 477 -12.08 71.38 -12.99
N GLU A 478 -11.07 71.35 -13.86
CA GLU A 478 -10.15 70.23 -14.08
C GLU A 478 -8.82 70.74 -14.66
N GLY A 479 -7.79 69.89 -14.60
CA GLY A 479 -6.52 70.13 -15.26
C GLY A 479 -5.64 68.87 -15.29
N SER A 480 -4.50 68.97 -15.96
CA SER A 480 -3.49 67.91 -16.11
C SER A 480 -2.14 68.44 -15.69
N ASP A 481 -1.24 67.55 -15.27
CA ASP A 481 0.10 67.88 -14.80
C ASP A 481 0.08 68.98 -13.71
N SER A 482 1.19 69.67 -13.52
CA SER A 482 1.30 70.77 -12.59
C SER A 482 0.74 72.07 -13.18
N ALA A 483 -0.06 72.81 -12.42
CA ALA A 483 -0.71 74.04 -12.88
C ALA A 483 -0.90 75.07 -11.76
N ILE A 484 -0.99 76.34 -12.14
CA ILE A 484 -1.36 77.43 -11.22
C ILE A 484 -2.88 77.64 -11.30
N ILE A 485 -3.53 77.59 -10.14
CA ILE A 485 -4.97 77.73 -10.00
C ILE A 485 -5.30 79.09 -9.43
N ASN A 486 -6.06 79.87 -10.17
CA ASN A 486 -6.58 81.15 -9.68
C ASN A 486 -7.95 80.92 -9.03
N LEU A 487 -8.14 81.52 -7.86
CA LEU A 487 -9.40 81.55 -7.12
C LEU A 487 -9.99 82.96 -7.18
N ILE A 488 -11.28 83.05 -7.48
CA ILE A 488 -12.06 84.27 -7.52
C ILE A 488 -12.99 84.27 -6.30
N ALA A 489 -12.78 85.23 -5.40
CA ALA A 489 -13.58 85.43 -4.21
C ALA A 489 -14.49 86.66 -4.35
N THR A 490 -15.71 86.60 -3.82
CA THR A 490 -16.51 87.81 -3.58
C THR A 490 -15.96 88.57 -2.37
N LYS A 491 -16.15 89.89 -2.30
CA LYS A 491 -15.75 90.71 -1.15
C LYS A 491 -16.57 90.32 0.10
N ASN A 492 -15.92 90.15 1.25
CA ASN A 492 -16.62 90.02 2.53
C ASN A 492 -17.04 91.40 3.03
N THR A 493 -18.34 91.68 3.05
CA THR A 493 -18.91 92.94 3.55
C THR A 493 -19.28 92.90 5.03
N GLY A 494 -19.22 91.72 5.65
CA GLY A 494 -19.47 91.52 7.07
C GLY A 494 -18.24 91.81 7.93
N ILE A 495 -18.47 91.94 9.24
CA ILE A 495 -17.40 92.12 10.25
C ILE A 495 -16.80 90.80 10.74
N TYR A 496 -17.38 89.65 10.35
CA TYR A 496 -16.92 88.32 10.73
C TYR A 496 -16.15 87.64 9.59
N THR A 497 -15.08 86.93 9.95
CA THR A 497 -14.32 86.07 9.04
C THR A 497 -15.18 84.90 8.53
N ARG A 498 -15.01 84.53 7.27
CA ARG A 498 -15.66 83.36 6.64
C ARG A 498 -14.64 82.43 6.00
N THR A 499 -15.01 81.16 5.82
CA THR A 499 -14.13 80.12 5.28
C THR A 499 -14.79 79.33 4.16
N ALA A 500 -13.98 78.76 3.28
CA ALA A 500 -14.38 77.84 2.21
C ALA A 500 -13.27 76.81 2.00
N ASN A 501 -13.63 75.59 1.63
CA ASN A 501 -12.71 74.54 1.23
C ASN A 501 -12.66 74.43 -0.30
N ILE A 502 -11.45 74.29 -0.82
CA ILE A 502 -11.18 73.89 -2.20
C ILE A 502 -10.73 72.43 -2.18
N THR A 503 -11.42 71.57 -2.89
CA THR A 503 -11.11 70.13 -2.96
C THR A 503 -10.50 69.82 -4.32
N ILE A 504 -9.38 69.09 -4.35
CA ILE A 504 -8.68 68.65 -5.56
C ILE A 504 -8.55 67.14 -5.53
N THR A 505 -8.98 66.45 -6.60
CA THR A 505 -8.98 64.98 -6.66
C THR A 505 -8.30 64.48 -7.92
N ALA A 506 -7.38 63.51 -7.78
CA ALA A 506 -6.79 62.74 -8.87
C ALA A 506 -7.02 61.23 -8.64
N GLU A 507 -7.38 60.48 -9.68
CA GLU A 507 -7.84 59.09 -9.56
C GLU A 507 -6.83 58.16 -8.86
N GLU A 508 -5.53 58.32 -9.16
CA GLU A 508 -4.46 57.44 -8.64
C GLU A 508 -3.69 58.02 -7.45
N ALA A 509 -3.89 59.29 -7.09
CA ALA A 509 -3.21 59.96 -5.96
C ALA A 509 -4.14 60.41 -4.82
N GLY A 510 -5.47 60.29 -4.98
CA GLY A 510 -6.45 60.63 -3.96
C GLY A 510 -6.87 62.11 -3.97
N THR A 511 -7.30 62.61 -2.82
CA THR A 511 -7.92 63.95 -2.67
C THR A 511 -7.15 64.82 -1.68
N LEU A 512 -7.03 66.11 -2.01
CA LEU A 512 -6.46 67.17 -1.16
C LEU A 512 -7.51 68.26 -0.91
N GLU A 513 -7.46 68.89 0.26
CA GLU A 513 -8.31 70.01 0.63
C GLU A 513 -7.47 71.23 1.03
N ILE A 514 -7.88 72.41 0.58
CA ILE A 514 -7.28 73.69 0.93
C ILE A 514 -8.32 74.56 1.62
N LEU A 515 -8.02 75.02 2.84
CA LEU A 515 -8.88 75.93 3.59
C LEU A 515 -8.60 77.38 3.19
N VAL A 516 -9.59 78.08 2.66
CA VAL A 516 -9.50 79.50 2.32
C VAL A 516 -10.25 80.33 3.35
N ILE A 517 -9.55 81.27 3.99
CA ILE A 517 -10.06 82.12 5.08
C ILE A 517 -10.12 83.57 4.59
N GLN A 518 -11.29 84.18 4.54
CA GLN A 518 -11.46 85.59 4.18
C GLN A 518 -11.90 86.43 5.39
N GLN A 519 -11.08 87.42 5.77
CA GLN A 519 -11.31 88.26 6.95
C GLN A 519 -12.58 89.12 6.83
N GLY A 520 -13.10 89.59 7.97
CA GLY A 520 -14.17 90.60 8.04
C GLY A 520 -13.64 92.05 8.00
N ILE A 521 -14.51 93.04 7.75
CA ILE A 521 -14.12 94.47 7.70
C ILE A 521 -13.69 94.97 9.10
N PRO A 522 -12.57 95.71 9.23
CA PRO A 522 -12.12 96.27 10.52
C PRO A 522 -13.12 97.26 11.13
N PHE A 523 -13.52 97.07 12.38
CA PHE A 523 -14.43 97.95 13.13
C PHE A 523 -13.66 98.80 14.16
N SER A 524 -13.88 100.13 14.17
CA SER A 524 -13.28 101.07 15.15
C SER A 524 -14.35 102.04 15.70
N PRO A 525 -14.77 101.94 16.99
CA PRO A 525 -15.75 102.85 17.58
C PRO A 525 -15.11 104.15 18.13
N GLN A 526 -15.76 105.30 17.93
CA GLN A 526 -15.39 106.62 18.50
C GLN A 526 -16.55 107.18 19.34
N LEU A 527 -16.24 107.67 20.56
CA LEU A 527 -17.17 108.26 21.54
C LEU A 527 -16.83 109.75 21.76
N SER A 528 -17.81 110.66 21.82
CA SER A 528 -17.59 112.09 22.16
C SER A 528 -18.53 112.57 23.27
N VAL A 529 -18.05 113.47 24.14
CA VAL A 529 -18.75 114.04 25.32
C VAL A 529 -18.68 115.58 25.27
N SER A 530 -19.79 116.28 25.54
CA SER A 530 -19.89 117.75 25.60
C SER A 530 -19.71 118.28 27.03
N VAL A 531 -19.22 119.52 27.17
CA VAL A 531 -19.21 120.24 28.45
C VAL A 531 -19.65 121.70 28.23
N ASP A 532 -20.79 122.06 28.82
CA ASP A 532 -21.31 123.42 28.89
C ASP A 532 -20.67 124.19 30.06
N THR A 533 -20.01 125.31 29.73
CA THR A 533 -19.65 126.49 30.55
C THR A 533 -18.56 126.43 31.63
N ILE A 534 -17.55 127.32 31.46
CA ILE A 534 -16.83 128.04 32.52
C ILE A 534 -17.11 129.55 32.31
N ARG A 535 -17.40 130.27 33.39
CA ARG A 535 -17.81 131.68 33.44
C ARG A 535 -16.70 132.55 34.04
N MET A 536 -16.50 133.77 33.53
CA MET A 536 -16.01 134.95 34.31
C MET A 536 -16.31 136.26 33.56
N ASP A 537 -16.91 137.23 34.26
CA ASP A 537 -17.39 138.54 33.79
C ASP A 537 -16.30 139.65 33.83
N ALA A 538 -16.44 140.68 32.97
CA ALA A 538 -16.32 142.11 33.35
C ALA A 538 -16.78 143.07 32.20
N SER A 539 -17.89 143.77 32.48
CA SER A 539 -18.24 145.18 32.17
C SER A 539 -17.67 145.90 30.93
N ASP A 540 -18.53 146.50 30.08
CA ASP A 540 -19.07 147.87 30.26
C ASP A 540 -19.60 148.49 28.94
N THR A 541 -20.91 148.82 28.97
CA THR A 541 -21.53 150.10 28.56
C THR A 541 -21.45 150.59 27.10
N THR A 542 -22.42 151.28 26.50
CA THR A 542 -23.78 151.75 26.80
C THR A 542 -24.27 152.39 25.50
N SER A 543 -25.50 152.06 25.07
CA SER A 543 -26.51 152.94 24.45
C SER A 543 -27.49 152.09 23.66
#